data_AF-A0A958I6N0-F1
#
_entry.id   AF-A0A958I6N0-F1
#
_cell.length_a   1.000
_cell.length_b   1.000
_cell.length_c   1.000
_cell.angle_alpha   90.00
_cell.angle_beta   90.00
_cell.angle_gamma   90.00
#
_symmetry.space_group_name_H-M   'P 1'
#
loop_
_entity.id
_entity.type
_entity.pdbx_description
1 polymer ?
#
loop_
_entity_poly.entity_id
_entity_poly.type
_entity_poly.pdbx_seq_one_letter_code
_entity_poly.pdbx_strand_id
1 'polypeptide(L)'
;AAPDYQNNEFVVIFDDIALSDSTIKRRWLLQMPTRPELLDGEWQKKGTAFWLANSGSTVSVTNNLIDAHGRLFVKFLEPQHLQLRLRGGSEGGEHYWFTDAEGNLLAKRGPYTDWGAYWAGSHRLEAEDVTDSSFSKYLTVMQIGDSRTLQKMADISKLSDGVFTGAFINQNRVAMFNTADVPQLSLSYSAKSSKKMLHVIEGLAAGSYRVSLNGKSIREQSIQSMEPLFFESSGGGNFRIEQQ
;
A
#
# COMPACT_ATOMS: atom_id res chain seq x y z
N ALA A 1 -1.23 18.91 8.19
CA ALA A 1 -0.01 18.91 9.01
C ALA A 1 1.17 18.68 8.08
N ALA A 2 2.33 19.31 8.33
CA ALA A 2 3.55 18.93 7.60
C ALA A 2 3.94 17.50 8.01
N PRO A 3 4.52 16.70 7.10
CA PRO A 3 5.05 15.37 7.43
C PRO A 3 5.98 15.41 8.64
N ASP A 4 5.81 14.49 9.58
CA ASP A 4 6.79 14.17 10.60
C ASP A 4 8.01 13.52 9.95
N TYR A 5 9.10 14.27 9.84
CA TYR A 5 10.37 13.83 9.27
C TYR A 5 11.11 12.76 10.12
N GLN A 6 10.47 12.17 11.13
CA GLN A 6 11.01 11.06 11.94
C GLN A 6 10.88 9.67 11.27
N ASN A 7 10.54 9.60 9.98
CA ASN A 7 10.46 8.34 9.23
C ASN A 7 9.42 7.35 9.79
N ASN A 8 8.44 7.87 10.50
CA ASN A 8 7.42 7.10 11.24
C ASN A 8 6.02 7.23 10.65
N GLU A 9 5.90 7.86 9.48
CA GLU A 9 4.65 8.06 8.78
C GLU A 9 4.37 6.90 7.82
N PHE A 10 3.17 6.36 7.94
CA PHE A 10 2.71 5.25 7.12
C PHE A 10 1.31 5.54 6.59
N VAL A 11 1.08 5.16 5.34
CA VAL A 11 -0.26 5.10 4.76
C VAL A 11 -0.52 3.65 4.41
N VAL A 12 -1.64 3.09 4.88
CA VAL A 12 -2.09 1.76 4.50
C VAL A 12 -3.35 1.93 3.69
N ILE A 13 -3.34 1.43 2.46
CA ILE A 13 -4.46 1.49 1.53
C ILE A 13 -4.91 0.07 1.27
N PHE A 14 -6.21 -0.16 1.43
CA PHE A 14 -6.85 -1.40 1.05
C PHE A 14 -7.93 -1.07 0.02
N ASP A 15 -7.77 -1.62 -1.19
CA ASP A 15 -8.75 -1.53 -2.26
C ASP A 15 -9.29 -2.93 -2.55
N ASP A 16 -10.61 -3.05 -2.57
CA ASP A 16 -11.33 -4.25 -2.97
C ASP A 16 -12.08 -3.95 -4.27
N ILE A 17 -11.72 -4.65 -5.36
CA ILE A 17 -12.20 -4.38 -6.71
C ILE A 17 -12.87 -5.62 -7.28
N ALA A 18 -14.20 -5.56 -7.38
CA ALA A 18 -15.02 -6.53 -8.09
C ALA A 18 -15.50 -5.95 -9.43
N LEU A 19 -15.21 -6.64 -10.53
CA LEU A 19 -15.67 -6.27 -11.87
C LEU A 19 -16.62 -7.35 -12.41
N SER A 20 -17.65 -6.95 -13.13
CA SER A 20 -18.55 -7.88 -13.81
C SER A 20 -17.89 -8.61 -15.00
N ASP A 21 -16.83 -8.01 -15.56
CA ASP A 21 -16.05 -8.56 -16.67
C ASP A 21 -14.62 -8.87 -16.18
N SER A 22 -14.30 -10.16 -16.09
CA SER A 22 -12.98 -10.64 -15.64
C SER A 22 -11.86 -10.41 -16.66
N THR A 23 -12.17 -10.01 -17.90
CA THR A 23 -11.16 -9.70 -18.92
C THR A 23 -10.51 -8.32 -18.72
N ILE A 24 -11.18 -7.44 -17.96
CA ILE A 24 -10.66 -6.11 -17.64
C ILE A 24 -9.49 -6.24 -16.66
N LYS A 25 -8.32 -5.75 -17.08
CA LYS A 25 -7.11 -5.74 -16.25
C LYS A 25 -7.23 -4.67 -15.16
N ARG A 26 -7.04 -5.08 -13.91
CA ARG A 26 -7.05 -4.23 -12.72
C ARG A 26 -5.62 -3.77 -12.44
N ARG A 27 -5.46 -2.47 -12.22
CA ARG A 27 -4.14 -1.85 -11.98
C ARG A 27 -4.24 -0.79 -10.91
N TRP A 28 -3.47 -0.94 -9.85
CA TRP A 28 -3.26 0.12 -8.86
C TRP A 28 -2.13 1.02 -9.34
N LEU A 29 -2.30 2.34 -9.27
CA LEU A 29 -1.44 3.31 -9.94
C LEU A 29 -0.73 4.25 -8.96
N LEU A 30 0.54 4.52 -9.21
CA LEU A 30 1.31 5.57 -8.53
C LEU A 30 2.07 6.42 -9.54
N GLN A 31 1.83 7.72 -9.48
CA GLN A 31 2.56 8.73 -10.27
C GLN A 31 3.77 9.22 -9.48
N MET A 32 4.91 9.37 -10.16
CA MET A 32 6.18 9.66 -9.51
C MET A 32 7.04 10.61 -10.36
N PRO A 33 7.80 11.53 -9.73
CA PRO A 33 8.65 12.47 -10.46
C PRO A 33 9.94 11.81 -10.99
N THR A 34 10.41 10.75 -10.36
CA THR A 34 11.65 10.04 -10.68
C THR A 34 11.40 8.55 -10.87
N ARG A 35 12.34 7.87 -11.53
CA ARG A 35 12.27 6.43 -11.74
C ARG A 35 12.40 5.71 -10.38
N PRO A 36 11.51 4.76 -10.04
CA PRO A 36 11.64 4.00 -8.81
C PRO A 36 12.74 2.95 -8.92
N GLU A 37 13.36 2.66 -7.78
CA GLU A 37 14.17 1.47 -7.58
C GLU A 37 13.27 0.32 -7.09
N LEU A 38 13.46 -0.88 -7.62
CA LEU A 38 12.83 -2.11 -7.11
C LEU A 38 13.84 -2.80 -6.19
N LEU A 39 13.51 -2.94 -4.92
CA LEU A 39 14.48 -3.33 -3.89
C LEU A 39 14.62 -4.85 -3.70
N ASP A 40 13.58 -5.59 -4.06
CA ASP A 40 13.42 -7.03 -3.84
C ASP A 40 13.07 -7.79 -5.13
N GLY A 41 13.51 -7.26 -6.28
CA GLY A 41 13.28 -7.82 -7.61
C GLY A 41 14.09 -7.07 -8.67
N GLU A 42 13.78 -7.32 -9.94
CA GLU A 42 14.51 -6.68 -11.05
C GLU A 42 13.57 -6.18 -12.16
N TRP A 43 13.88 -4.99 -12.68
CA TRP A 43 13.19 -4.44 -13.84
C TRP A 43 13.70 -5.05 -15.14
N GLN A 44 12.82 -5.70 -15.89
CA GLN A 44 13.08 -6.15 -17.25
C GLN A 44 12.54 -5.13 -18.24
N LYS A 45 13.43 -4.55 -19.05
CA LYS A 45 13.01 -3.68 -20.14
C LYS A 45 12.23 -4.48 -21.18
N LYS A 46 11.05 -4.01 -21.57
CA LYS A 46 10.19 -4.65 -22.59
C LYS A 46 9.96 -3.79 -23.83
N GLY A 47 10.25 -2.50 -23.72
CA GLY A 47 10.17 -1.57 -24.83
C GLY A 47 10.83 -0.24 -24.48
N THR A 48 10.62 0.77 -25.32
CA THR A 48 11.05 2.13 -25.05
C THR A 48 10.29 2.68 -23.85
N ALA A 49 11.00 3.15 -22.84
CA ALA A 49 10.40 3.71 -21.63
C ALA A 49 9.37 2.78 -20.91
N PHE A 50 9.51 1.46 -21.08
CA PHE A 50 8.60 0.47 -20.49
C PHE A 50 9.35 -0.73 -19.90
N TRP A 51 9.05 -1.02 -18.63
CA TRP A 51 9.67 -2.09 -17.86
C TRP A 51 8.61 -2.91 -17.14
N LEU A 52 8.88 -4.21 -17.00
CA LEU A 52 8.09 -5.14 -16.22
C LEU A 52 8.95 -5.78 -15.12
N ALA A 53 8.34 -6.09 -13.99
CA ALA A 53 8.90 -7.00 -13.01
C ALA A 53 7.83 -8.03 -12.62
N ASN A 54 8.17 -9.32 -12.77
CA ASN A 54 7.32 -10.44 -12.37
C ASN A 54 7.69 -10.97 -10.95
N SER A 55 8.60 -10.27 -10.28
CA SER A 55 9.04 -10.52 -8.91
C SER A 55 9.34 -9.19 -8.23
N GLY A 56 9.39 -9.20 -6.92
CA GLY A 56 9.54 -8.00 -6.11
C GLY A 56 8.20 -7.32 -5.81
N SER A 57 8.16 -6.62 -4.69
CA SER A 57 6.96 -6.01 -4.11
C SER A 57 7.25 -4.66 -3.47
N THR A 58 8.53 -4.30 -3.33
CA THR A 58 8.97 -3.13 -2.59
C THR A 58 9.71 -2.18 -3.51
N VAL A 59 9.16 -0.99 -3.71
CA VAL A 59 9.77 0.07 -4.51
C VAL A 59 10.20 1.25 -3.64
N SER A 60 11.25 1.94 -4.06
CA SER A 60 11.74 3.19 -3.48
C SER A 60 11.70 4.30 -4.52
N VAL A 61 11.19 5.46 -4.13
CA VAL A 61 11.19 6.67 -4.94
C VAL A 61 11.86 7.76 -4.12
N THR A 62 12.87 8.40 -4.71
CA THR A 62 13.52 9.56 -4.11
C THR A 62 13.27 10.77 -5.00
N ASN A 63 12.62 11.78 -4.44
CA ASN A 63 12.53 13.09 -5.07
C ASN A 63 13.77 13.89 -4.67
N ASN A 64 14.71 14.00 -5.61
CA ASN A 64 15.96 14.75 -5.49
C ASN A 64 15.97 16.01 -6.37
N LEU A 65 14.79 16.51 -6.76
CA LEU A 65 14.70 17.73 -7.56
C LEU A 65 15.08 18.95 -6.70
N ILE A 66 16.15 19.64 -7.11
CA ILE A 66 16.67 20.85 -6.45
C ILE A 66 17.03 20.56 -4.98
N ASP A 67 16.26 21.09 -4.03
CA ASP A 67 16.45 20.94 -2.58
C ASP A 67 15.46 19.93 -1.96
N ALA A 68 14.63 19.28 -2.80
CA ALA A 68 13.75 18.23 -2.36
C ALA A 68 14.56 17.02 -1.89
N HIS A 69 14.13 16.46 -0.77
CA HIS A 69 14.73 15.30 -0.13
C HIS A 69 13.61 14.34 0.32
N GLY A 70 12.51 14.30 -0.42
CA GLY A 70 11.40 13.39 -0.11
C GLY A 70 11.75 11.97 -0.52
N ARG A 71 11.48 10.99 0.34
CA ARG A 71 11.55 9.57 -0.01
C ARG A 71 10.24 8.88 0.32
N LEU A 72 9.83 8.02 -0.61
CA LEU A 72 8.66 7.16 -0.50
C LEU A 72 9.11 5.71 -0.72
N PHE A 73 8.84 4.85 0.24
CA PHE A 73 8.80 3.42 0.02
C PHE A 73 7.36 2.97 -0.18
N VAL A 74 7.12 2.06 -1.12
CA VAL A 74 5.82 1.41 -1.31
C VAL A 74 6.03 -0.08 -1.31
N LYS A 75 5.26 -0.78 -0.48
CA LYS A 75 5.22 -2.24 -0.43
C LYS A 75 3.82 -2.74 -0.74
N PHE A 76 3.74 -3.63 -1.72
CA PHE A 76 2.53 -4.37 -2.05
C PHE A 76 2.50 -5.67 -1.24
N LEU A 77 1.44 -5.85 -0.45
CA LEU A 77 1.16 -7.08 0.29
C LEU A 77 0.09 -7.95 -0.39
N GLU A 78 -0.69 -7.33 -1.28
CA GLU A 78 -1.61 -7.96 -2.23
C GLU A 78 -1.56 -7.19 -3.56
N PRO A 79 -1.85 -7.84 -4.69
CA PRO A 79 -2.19 -9.25 -4.86
C PRO A 79 -0.98 -10.18 -4.67
N GLN A 80 -1.22 -11.46 -4.37
CA GLN A 80 -0.16 -12.48 -4.31
C GLN A 80 0.52 -12.69 -5.69
N HIS A 81 -0.26 -12.64 -6.77
CA HIS A 81 0.23 -12.74 -8.14
C HIS A 81 0.39 -11.35 -8.75
N LEU A 82 1.42 -10.66 -8.29
CA LEU A 82 1.72 -9.28 -8.69
C LEU A 82 2.65 -9.23 -9.90
N GLN A 83 2.30 -8.41 -10.89
CA GLN A 83 3.25 -7.89 -11.87
C GLN A 83 3.35 -6.37 -11.68
N LEU A 84 4.58 -5.88 -11.53
CA LEU A 84 4.85 -4.45 -11.55
C LEU A 84 5.15 -4.00 -12.98
N ARG A 85 4.58 -2.86 -13.34
CA ARG A 85 4.74 -2.23 -14.65
C ARG A 85 5.22 -0.80 -14.42
N LEU A 86 6.34 -0.44 -15.00
CA LEU A 86 6.90 0.90 -14.90
C LEU A 86 6.92 1.53 -16.29
N ARG A 87 6.44 2.76 -16.37
CA ARG A 87 6.38 3.54 -17.61
C ARG A 87 6.92 4.94 -17.38
N GLY A 88 7.43 5.53 -18.45
CA GLY A 88 7.79 6.95 -18.49
C GLY A 88 9.29 7.18 -18.48
N GLY A 89 9.67 8.40 -18.11
CA GLY A 89 11.03 8.91 -18.28
C GLY A 89 11.28 9.41 -19.69
N SER A 90 12.56 9.41 -20.07
CA SER A 90 12.99 9.86 -21.39
C SER A 90 13.98 8.88 -21.99
N GLU A 91 13.82 8.57 -23.27
CA GLU A 91 14.70 7.65 -23.99
C GLU A 91 14.89 8.14 -25.42
N GLY A 92 16.12 8.15 -25.93
CA GLY A 92 16.41 8.60 -27.29
C GLY A 92 16.06 10.06 -27.59
N GLY A 93 15.92 10.91 -26.55
CA GLY A 93 15.48 12.31 -26.69
C GLY A 93 13.96 12.51 -26.67
N GLU A 94 13.18 11.42 -26.58
CA GLU A 94 11.72 11.48 -26.46
C GLU A 94 11.26 11.37 -25.00
N HIS A 95 10.17 12.07 -24.66
CA HIS A 95 9.58 12.10 -23.31
C HIS A 95 8.28 11.29 -23.25
N TYR A 96 8.27 10.26 -22.40
CA TYR A 96 7.19 9.27 -22.25
C TYR A 96 6.26 9.54 -21.06
N TRP A 97 6.05 10.81 -20.72
CA TRP A 97 5.23 11.22 -19.58
C TRP A 97 3.74 10.93 -19.77
N PHE A 98 3.31 10.81 -21.03
CA PHE A 98 1.92 10.55 -21.42
C PHE A 98 1.88 9.32 -22.32
N THR A 99 1.59 8.18 -21.72
CA THR A 99 1.44 6.90 -22.42
C THR A 99 0.10 6.26 -22.12
N ASP A 100 -0.42 5.51 -23.09
CA ASP A 100 -1.62 4.68 -22.94
C ASP A 100 -1.40 3.51 -21.97
N ALA A 101 -2.36 2.59 -21.93
CA ALA A 101 -2.33 1.40 -21.08
C ALA A 101 -1.35 0.32 -21.58
N GLU A 102 -0.68 0.51 -22.72
CA GLU A 102 0.25 -0.43 -23.35
C GLU A 102 1.68 0.14 -23.45
N GLY A 103 1.83 1.46 -23.28
CA GLY A 103 3.12 2.15 -23.22
C GLY A 103 3.36 3.03 -24.43
N ASN A 104 2.39 3.16 -25.33
CA ASN A 104 2.52 3.96 -26.53
C ASN A 104 2.35 5.44 -26.19
N LEU A 105 3.15 6.29 -26.82
CA LEU A 105 3.04 7.74 -26.68
C LEU A 105 1.67 8.23 -27.15
N LEU A 106 1.05 9.08 -26.33
CA LEU A 106 -0.17 9.77 -26.76
C LEU A 106 0.19 10.90 -27.73
N ALA A 107 -0.41 10.88 -28.91
CA ALA A 107 -0.17 11.85 -29.99
C ALA A 107 -0.68 13.28 -29.66
N LYS A 108 -1.63 13.39 -28.73
CA LYS A 108 -2.17 14.66 -28.24
C LYS A 108 -1.98 14.74 -26.73
N ARG A 109 -1.53 15.91 -26.27
CA ARG A 109 -1.34 16.24 -24.86
C ARG A 109 -2.18 17.47 -24.53
N GLY A 110 -2.46 17.68 -23.24
CA GLY A 110 -3.01 18.95 -22.78
C GLY A 110 -2.06 20.13 -23.05
N PRO A 111 -2.49 21.38 -22.78
CA PRO A 111 -1.62 22.56 -22.79
C PRO A 111 -0.36 22.37 -21.92
N TYR A 112 0.80 22.86 -22.37
CA TYR A 112 2.06 22.77 -21.60
C TYR A 112 1.93 23.39 -20.20
N THR A 113 1.12 24.42 -20.02
CA THR A 113 0.86 25.02 -18.70
C THR A 113 0.28 24.02 -17.69
N ASP A 114 -0.41 22.98 -18.16
CA ASP A 114 -1.12 22.03 -17.32
C ASP A 114 -0.21 20.88 -16.89
N TRP A 115 0.81 20.54 -17.69
CA TRP A 115 1.71 19.41 -17.44
C TRP A 115 3.20 19.76 -17.38
N GLY A 116 3.60 20.95 -17.80
CA GLY A 116 4.98 21.42 -17.82
C GLY A 116 5.52 21.80 -16.45
N ALA A 117 4.69 21.68 -15.42
CA ALA A 117 5.12 21.91 -14.06
C ALA A 117 6.00 20.76 -13.55
N TYR A 118 7.07 21.10 -12.81
CA TYR A 118 8.07 20.15 -12.30
C TYR A 118 7.51 19.04 -11.38
N TRP A 119 6.25 19.16 -10.96
CA TRP A 119 5.53 18.19 -10.15
C TRP A 119 4.65 17.22 -10.96
N ALA A 120 4.50 17.41 -12.28
CA ALA A 120 3.89 16.40 -13.12
C ALA A 120 4.82 15.17 -13.16
N GLY A 121 4.37 14.05 -12.59
CA GLY A 121 5.16 12.83 -12.51
C GLY A 121 5.65 12.41 -13.89
N SER A 122 6.96 12.16 -14.03
CA SER A 122 7.55 11.69 -15.28
C SER A 122 7.46 10.16 -15.43
N HIS A 123 7.10 9.46 -14.36
CA HIS A 123 6.97 8.01 -14.31
C HIS A 123 5.63 7.58 -13.68
N ARG A 124 5.10 6.45 -14.16
CA ARG A 124 3.92 5.77 -13.62
C ARG A 124 4.28 4.34 -13.25
N LEU A 125 4.07 3.98 -11.99
CA LEU A 125 4.11 2.60 -11.53
C LEU A 125 2.68 2.04 -11.55
N GLU A 126 2.54 0.82 -12.01
CA GLU A 126 1.29 0.06 -11.98
C GLU A 126 1.54 -1.28 -11.31
N ALA A 127 0.69 -1.64 -10.36
CA ALA A 127 0.62 -2.97 -9.77
C ALA A 127 -0.59 -3.70 -10.37
N GLU A 128 -0.32 -4.74 -11.15
CA GLU A 128 -1.33 -5.57 -11.82
C GLU A 128 -1.49 -6.91 -11.11
N ASP A 129 -2.74 -7.29 -10.86
CA ASP A 129 -3.08 -8.67 -10.49
C ASP A 129 -3.17 -9.49 -11.77
N VAL A 130 -2.24 -10.43 -11.95
CA VAL A 130 -2.19 -11.24 -13.18
C VAL A 130 -3.08 -12.48 -13.11
N THR A 131 -3.91 -12.61 -12.07
CA THR A 131 -4.95 -13.64 -12.05
C THR A 131 -6.13 -13.26 -12.94
N ASP A 132 -6.61 -14.23 -13.72
CA ASP A 132 -7.85 -14.13 -14.48
C ASP A 132 -9.06 -14.31 -13.54
N SER A 133 -9.24 -13.33 -12.67
CA SER A 133 -10.30 -13.25 -11.65
C SER A 133 -11.21 -12.06 -11.91
N SER A 134 -12.48 -12.14 -11.54
CA SER A 134 -13.38 -10.97 -11.49
C SER A 134 -13.10 -10.06 -10.28
N PHE A 135 -12.14 -10.43 -9.45
CA PHE A 135 -11.92 -9.87 -8.13
C PHE A 135 -10.43 -9.70 -7.84
N SER A 136 -10.02 -8.50 -7.42
CA SER A 136 -8.68 -8.21 -6.89
C SER A 136 -8.73 -7.49 -5.56
N LYS A 137 -7.78 -7.84 -4.70
CA LYS A 137 -7.43 -7.06 -3.51
C LYS A 137 -6.09 -6.39 -3.75
N TYR A 138 -5.99 -5.12 -3.36
CA TYR A 138 -4.73 -4.41 -3.26
C TYR A 138 -4.55 -3.96 -1.82
N LEU A 139 -3.45 -4.41 -1.20
CA LEU A 139 -3.06 -3.98 0.13
C LEU A 139 -1.68 -3.36 0.00
N THR A 140 -1.65 -2.04 0.07
CA THR A 140 -0.46 -1.24 -0.19
C THR A 140 -0.05 -0.50 1.07
N VAL A 141 1.21 -0.61 1.46
CA VAL A 141 1.80 0.14 2.57
C VAL A 141 2.82 1.12 2.02
N MET A 142 2.62 2.40 2.32
CA MET A 142 3.56 3.46 2.00
C MET A 142 4.27 3.91 3.27
N GLN A 143 5.57 4.17 3.18
CA GLN A 143 6.32 4.87 4.20
C GLN A 143 6.95 6.11 3.60
N ILE A 144 6.72 7.25 4.25
CA ILE A 144 7.14 8.56 3.77
C ILE A 144 8.16 9.13 4.75
N GLY A 145 9.16 9.85 4.24
CA GLY A 145 10.15 10.53 5.07
C GLY A 145 11.19 11.31 4.28
N ASP A 146 12.27 11.66 4.97
CA ASP A 146 13.41 12.36 4.39
C ASP A 146 14.41 11.35 3.82
N SER A 147 14.77 11.47 2.55
CA SER A 147 15.76 10.65 1.85
C SER A 147 17.16 10.62 2.50
N ARG A 148 17.49 11.59 3.36
CA ARG A 148 18.74 11.66 4.12
C ARG A 148 18.71 10.76 5.35
N THR A 149 17.54 10.52 5.93
CA THR A 149 17.39 9.73 7.17
C THR A 149 16.65 8.40 6.95
N LEU A 150 15.68 8.36 6.03
CA LEU A 150 14.91 7.18 5.63
C LEU A 150 15.70 6.35 4.61
N GLN A 151 16.70 5.59 5.05
CA GLN A 151 17.53 4.78 4.14
C GLN A 151 16.94 3.41 3.80
N LYS A 152 16.03 2.90 4.63
CA LYS A 152 15.41 1.59 4.46
C LYS A 152 13.96 1.65 4.89
N MET A 153 13.10 0.92 4.17
CA MET A 153 11.73 0.71 4.61
C MET A 153 11.70 -0.02 5.96
N ALA A 154 10.76 0.34 6.82
CA ALA A 154 10.47 -0.41 8.04
C ALA A 154 10.01 -1.83 7.69
N ASP A 155 10.21 -2.76 8.62
CA ASP A 155 9.74 -4.14 8.44
C ASP A 155 8.21 -4.17 8.36
N ILE A 156 7.69 -4.68 7.25
CA ILE A 156 6.26 -4.76 6.96
C ILE A 156 5.92 -6.18 6.51
N SER A 157 4.90 -6.77 7.14
CA SER A 157 4.34 -8.06 6.76
C SER A 157 2.83 -8.02 6.70
N LYS A 158 2.24 -8.94 5.94
CA LYS A 158 0.78 -9.12 5.87
C LYS A 158 0.26 -9.84 7.11
N LEU A 159 -0.93 -9.46 7.55
CA LEU A 159 -1.79 -10.20 8.48
C LEU A 159 -3.05 -10.64 7.73
N SER A 160 -3.57 -11.82 8.04
CA SER A 160 -4.79 -12.35 7.44
C SER A 160 -5.50 -13.30 8.40
N ASP A 161 -6.82 -13.21 8.45
CA ASP A 161 -7.74 -14.10 9.19
C ASP A 161 -8.81 -14.69 8.24
N GLY A 162 -8.52 -14.76 6.94
CA GLY A 162 -9.47 -15.19 5.91
C GLY A 162 -10.49 -14.11 5.54
N VAL A 163 -11.20 -13.55 6.53
CA VAL A 163 -12.19 -12.46 6.33
C VAL A 163 -11.62 -11.08 6.59
N PHE A 164 -10.47 -10.95 7.26
CA PHE A 164 -9.71 -9.70 7.33
C PHE A 164 -8.36 -9.82 6.64
N THR A 165 -7.87 -8.72 6.10
CA THR A 165 -6.48 -8.56 5.67
C THR A 165 -5.87 -7.28 6.23
N GLY A 166 -4.57 -7.24 6.42
CA GLY A 166 -3.94 -6.07 7.00
C GLY A 166 -2.43 -6.09 6.98
N ALA A 167 -1.84 -5.04 7.53
CA ALA A 167 -0.40 -4.85 7.62
C ALA A 167 0.05 -4.83 9.08
N PHE A 168 1.14 -5.54 9.37
CA PHE A 168 1.93 -5.40 10.59
C PHE A 168 3.20 -4.62 10.25
N ILE A 169 3.35 -3.44 10.88
CA ILE A 169 4.31 -2.42 10.48
C ILE A 169 5.25 -2.13 11.66
N ASN A 170 6.56 -2.18 11.38
CA ASN A 170 7.66 -1.84 12.30
C ASN A 170 7.57 -2.54 13.67
N GLN A 171 6.96 -3.73 13.68
CA GLN A 171 6.68 -4.53 14.85
C GLN A 171 5.78 -3.85 15.91
N ASN A 172 5.11 -2.74 15.60
CA ASN A 172 4.36 -1.99 16.62
C ASN A 172 3.09 -1.31 16.12
N ARG A 173 2.71 -1.49 14.86
CA ARG A 173 1.49 -0.92 14.30
C ARG A 173 0.75 -2.02 13.52
N VAL A 174 -0.56 -2.09 13.70
CA VAL A 174 -1.44 -3.00 13.00
C VAL A 174 -2.56 -2.19 12.37
N ALA A 175 -2.80 -2.39 11.08
CA ALA A 175 -3.97 -1.90 10.37
C ALA A 175 -4.64 -3.10 9.69
N MET A 176 -5.90 -3.39 10.00
CA MET A 176 -6.65 -4.49 9.38
C MET A 176 -7.99 -4.01 8.84
N PHE A 177 -8.40 -4.59 7.73
CA PHE A 177 -9.61 -4.27 6.98
C PHE A 177 -10.41 -5.54 6.78
N ASN A 178 -11.71 -5.45 7.03
CA ASN A 178 -12.65 -6.48 6.64
C ASN A 178 -12.67 -6.62 5.11
N THR A 179 -12.72 -7.85 4.65
CA THR A 179 -12.76 -8.22 3.23
C THR A 179 -14.03 -8.98 2.86
N ALA A 180 -14.96 -9.12 3.81
CA ALA A 180 -16.30 -9.63 3.57
C ALA A 180 -17.27 -8.47 3.32
N ASP A 181 -18.36 -8.76 2.60
CA ASP A 181 -19.39 -7.77 2.26
C ASP A 181 -20.21 -7.28 3.46
N VAL A 182 -20.08 -7.95 4.61
CA VAL A 182 -20.80 -7.61 5.85
C VAL A 182 -19.83 -7.33 6.99
N PRO A 183 -20.14 -6.36 7.88
CA PRO A 183 -19.35 -6.12 9.08
C PRO A 183 -19.22 -7.36 9.96
N GLN A 184 -18.05 -7.54 10.56
CA GLN A 184 -17.73 -8.74 11.33
C GLN A 184 -17.98 -8.53 12.84
N LEU A 185 -18.37 -9.61 13.52
CA LEU A 185 -18.59 -9.61 14.98
C LEU A 185 -17.34 -10.07 15.75
N SER A 186 -16.35 -10.62 15.05
CA SER A 186 -15.12 -11.11 15.65
C SER A 186 -13.95 -11.05 14.67
N LEU A 187 -12.74 -11.04 15.22
CA LEU A 187 -11.48 -11.13 14.50
C LEU A 187 -10.44 -11.83 15.38
N SER A 188 -9.67 -12.75 14.81
CA SER A 188 -8.50 -13.35 15.46
C SER A 188 -7.24 -13.17 14.61
N TYR A 189 -6.13 -12.77 15.23
CA TYR A 189 -4.85 -12.65 14.51
C TYR A 189 -3.67 -12.77 15.44
N SER A 190 -2.50 -13.06 14.86
CA SER A 190 -1.25 -13.17 15.60
C SER A 190 -0.24 -12.15 15.10
N ALA A 191 0.34 -11.37 16.01
CA ALA A 191 1.43 -10.45 15.70
C ALA A 191 2.50 -10.55 16.79
N LYS A 192 3.74 -10.87 16.44
CA LYS A 192 4.83 -11.03 17.41
C LYS A 192 5.53 -9.69 17.64
N SER A 193 5.52 -9.19 18.87
CA SER A 193 6.21 -7.95 19.25
C SER A 193 6.57 -7.94 20.73
N SER A 194 7.70 -7.32 21.04
CA SER A 194 8.09 -6.92 22.40
C SER A 194 7.83 -5.43 22.68
N LYS A 195 7.34 -4.68 21.68
CA LYS A 195 7.05 -3.24 21.77
C LYS A 195 5.58 -3.02 22.10
N LYS A 196 5.27 -1.87 22.69
CA LYS A 196 3.89 -1.37 22.75
C LYS A 196 3.34 -1.27 21.32
N MET A 197 2.18 -1.84 21.06
CA MET A 197 1.56 -1.88 19.75
C MET A 197 0.36 -0.94 19.68
N LEU A 198 0.14 -0.33 18.52
CA LEU A 198 -1.05 0.42 18.14
C LEU A 198 -1.84 -0.40 17.11
N HIS A 199 -3.15 -0.53 17.29
CA HIS A 199 -4.01 -1.31 16.42
C HIS A 199 -5.16 -0.45 15.92
N VAL A 200 -5.43 -0.52 14.62
CA VAL A 200 -6.58 0.08 13.94
C VAL A 200 -7.27 -1.04 13.17
N ILE A 201 -8.51 -1.35 13.55
CA ILE A 201 -9.29 -2.44 12.94
C ILE A 201 -10.57 -1.86 12.35
N GLU A 202 -10.71 -1.99 11.03
CA GLU A 202 -11.82 -1.47 10.24
C GLU A 202 -12.77 -2.58 9.78
N GLY A 203 -14.08 -2.33 9.84
CA GLY A 203 -15.11 -3.26 9.34
C GLY A 203 -15.68 -4.22 10.37
N LEU A 204 -15.54 -3.91 11.66
CA LEU A 204 -16.34 -4.52 12.72
C LEU A 204 -17.74 -3.89 12.77
N ALA A 205 -18.75 -4.67 13.15
CA ALA A 205 -20.11 -4.15 13.36
C ALA A 205 -20.18 -3.18 14.56
N ALA A 206 -21.26 -2.40 14.66
CA ALA A 206 -21.53 -1.62 15.87
C ALA A 206 -21.85 -2.56 17.05
N GLY A 207 -21.34 -2.24 18.23
CA GLY A 207 -21.58 -2.98 19.47
C GLY A 207 -20.42 -2.92 20.46
N SER A 208 -20.52 -3.68 21.55
CA SER A 208 -19.49 -3.73 22.60
C SER A 208 -18.55 -4.90 22.37
N TYR A 209 -17.24 -4.63 22.36
CA TYR A 209 -16.21 -5.62 22.06
C TYR A 209 -15.29 -5.84 23.25
N ARG A 210 -14.88 -7.09 23.45
CA ARG A 210 -13.75 -7.48 24.28
C ARG A 210 -12.54 -7.76 23.40
N VAL A 211 -11.41 -7.15 23.75
CA VAL A 211 -10.11 -7.43 23.16
C VAL A 211 -9.30 -8.26 24.14
N SER A 212 -8.85 -9.43 23.69
CA SER A 212 -8.02 -10.35 24.47
C SER A 212 -6.66 -10.56 23.82
N LEU A 213 -5.61 -10.67 24.64
CA LEU A 213 -4.26 -11.03 24.25
C LEU A 213 -3.85 -12.31 24.98
N ASN A 214 -3.53 -13.37 24.22
CA ASN A 214 -3.18 -14.70 24.75
C ASN A 214 -4.24 -15.23 25.73
N GLY A 215 -5.52 -15.00 25.42
CA GLY A 215 -6.66 -15.42 26.25
C GLY A 215 -7.00 -14.50 27.43
N LYS A 216 -6.20 -13.47 27.72
CA LYS A 216 -6.48 -12.50 28.79
C LYS A 216 -7.10 -11.23 28.21
N SER A 217 -8.23 -10.79 28.76
CA SER A 217 -8.83 -9.50 28.40
C SER A 217 -7.85 -8.35 28.70
N ILE A 218 -7.66 -7.48 27.72
CA ILE A 218 -6.80 -6.28 27.83
C ILE A 218 -7.58 -4.98 27.65
N ARG A 219 -8.76 -5.03 27.00
CA ARG A 219 -9.61 -3.87 26.77
C ARG A 219 -11.05 -4.29 26.49
N GLU A 220 -11.97 -3.41 26.86
CA GLU A 220 -13.37 -3.45 26.41
C GLU A 220 -13.71 -2.10 25.79
N GLN A 221 -14.41 -2.09 24.66
CA GLN A 221 -14.71 -0.88 23.92
C GLN A 221 -15.98 -1.06 23.08
N SER A 222 -16.82 -0.03 23.05
CA SER A 222 -17.99 0.00 22.16
C SER A 222 -17.68 0.79 20.88
N ILE A 223 -18.24 0.31 19.76
CA ILE A 223 -18.20 0.95 18.44
C ILE A 223 -19.63 1.43 18.14
N GLN A 224 -19.81 2.72 17.87
CA GLN A 224 -21.15 3.30 17.73
C GLN A 224 -21.72 3.20 16.31
N SER A 225 -20.91 3.32 15.26
CA SER A 225 -21.26 2.95 13.87
C SER A 225 -20.08 3.20 12.91
N MET A 226 -19.65 2.19 12.15
CA MET A 226 -18.63 2.29 11.08
C MET A 226 -17.29 2.92 11.49
N GLU A 227 -17.03 3.09 12.79
CA GLU A 227 -15.76 3.59 13.31
C GLU A 227 -14.77 2.44 13.48
N PRO A 228 -13.47 2.68 13.25
CA PRO A 228 -12.45 1.70 13.58
C PRO A 228 -12.42 1.42 15.07
N LEU A 229 -12.14 0.16 15.41
CA LEU A 229 -11.70 -0.18 16.75
C LEU A 229 -10.21 0.16 16.88
N PHE A 230 -9.91 1.14 17.73
CA PHE A 230 -8.56 1.56 18.08
C PHE A 230 -8.17 1.10 19.49
N PHE A 231 -7.02 0.44 19.62
CA PHE A 231 -6.46 0.11 20.93
C PHE A 231 -4.94 -0.03 20.93
N GLU A 232 -4.39 -0.07 22.13
CA GLU A 232 -2.98 -0.33 22.36
C GLU A 232 -2.79 -1.63 23.15
N SER A 233 -1.67 -2.32 22.92
CA SER A 233 -1.24 -3.45 23.75
C SER A 233 0.21 -3.28 24.19
N SER A 234 0.60 -3.89 25.32
CA SER A 234 1.98 -3.81 25.84
C SER A 234 2.98 -4.66 25.05
N GLY A 235 2.50 -5.50 24.14
CA GLY A 235 3.28 -6.42 23.33
C GLY A 235 2.39 -7.16 22.34
N GLY A 236 2.98 -8.11 21.63
CA GLY A 236 2.32 -8.98 20.67
C GLY A 236 1.99 -10.37 21.21
N GLY A 237 1.21 -11.12 20.44
CA GLY A 237 0.74 -12.46 20.74
C GLY A 237 -0.46 -12.81 19.86
N ASN A 238 -1.32 -13.68 20.38
CA ASN A 238 -2.59 -14.02 19.75
C ASN A 238 -3.67 -13.07 20.27
N PHE A 239 -4.19 -12.24 19.37
CA PHE A 239 -5.29 -11.33 19.63
C PHE A 239 -6.61 -11.98 19.24
N ARG A 240 -7.64 -11.75 20.06
CA ARG A 240 -9.03 -12.12 19.77
C ARG A 240 -9.92 -10.93 20.14
N ILE A 241 -10.70 -10.46 19.18
CA ILE A 241 -11.66 -9.37 19.33
C ILE A 241 -13.03 -9.97 19.11
N GLU A 242 -13.94 -9.81 20.06
CA GLU A 242 -15.29 -10.41 19.99
C GLU A 242 -16.33 -9.47 20.54
N GLN A 243 -17.46 -9.38 19.85
CA GLN A 243 -18.64 -8.71 20.36
C GLN A 243 -19.20 -9.48 21.56
N GLN A 244 -19.58 -8.74 22.60
CA GLN A 244 -20.20 -9.24 23.83
C GLN A 244 -21.72 -9.31 23.71
#